data_AF-A0A923YXN5-F1
#
_entry.id   AF-A0A923YXN5-F1
#
_cell.length_a   1.000
_cell.length_b   1.000
_cell.length_c   1.000
_cell.angle_alpha   90.00
_cell.angle_beta   90.00
_cell.angle_gamma   90.00
#
_symmetry.space_group_name_H-M   'P 1'
#
loop_
_entity.id
_entity.type
_entity.pdbx_description
1 polymer ?
#
loop_
_entity_poly.entity_id
_entity_poly.type
_entity_poly.pdbx_seq_one_letter_code
_entity_poly.pdbx_strand_id
1 'polypeptide(L)'
;MAAFVASSRLSAAWAIDPVPMPPVARVVPVTETLFGTTPTDNYCWTENDKDRDWLPYLKGQNAVARAALAAIPGRDALLKRGSALSGDAAAT
;
A
#
# COMPACT_ATOMS: atom_id res chain seq x y z
N MET A 1 37.46 37.99 5.99
CA MET A 1 36.36 37.91 4.99
C MET A 1 36.00 36.44 4.84
N ALA A 2 34.96 35.97 5.50
CA ALA A 2 34.55 34.55 5.47
C ALA A 2 33.28 34.43 4.61
N ALA A 3 33.39 33.73 3.49
CA ALA A 3 32.27 33.51 2.58
C ALA A 3 31.39 32.37 3.09
N PHE A 4 30.13 32.69 3.38
CA PHE A 4 29.08 31.71 3.62
C PHE A 4 28.79 30.98 2.29
N VAL A 5 29.10 29.69 2.21
CA VAL A 5 28.61 28.85 1.11
C VAL A 5 27.17 28.47 1.46
N ALA A 6 26.22 29.18 0.88
CA ALA A 6 24.81 28.80 0.90
C ALA A 6 24.66 27.48 0.12
N SER A 7 24.59 26.36 0.84
CA SER A 7 24.33 25.06 0.24
C SER A 7 22.85 24.96 -0.08
N SER A 8 22.48 25.39 -1.29
CA SER A 8 21.14 25.17 -1.82
C SER A 8 21.00 23.70 -2.19
N ARG A 9 20.34 22.91 -1.33
CA ARG A 9 19.93 21.55 -1.70
C ARG A 9 18.83 21.68 -2.74
N LEU A 10 19.12 21.34 -4.00
CA LEU A 10 18.09 21.19 -5.01
C LEU A 10 17.03 20.21 -4.48
N SER A 11 15.77 20.62 -4.48
CA SER A 11 14.63 19.74 -4.31
C SER A 11 14.70 18.67 -5.40
N ALA A 12 14.85 17.41 -4.99
CA ALA A 12 14.65 16.29 -5.91
C ALA A 12 13.20 16.33 -6.40
N ALA A 13 13.02 16.51 -7.71
CA ALA A 13 11.73 16.26 -8.35
C ALA A 13 11.33 14.81 -8.04
N TRP A 14 10.13 14.61 -7.50
CA TRP A 14 9.59 13.28 -7.27
C TRP A 14 9.25 12.64 -8.62
N ALA A 15 10.22 11.96 -9.23
CA ALA A 15 9.94 10.96 -10.24
C ALA A 15 9.39 9.74 -9.52
N ILE A 16 8.08 9.53 -9.61
CA ILE A 16 7.43 8.30 -9.15
C ILE A 16 7.40 7.36 -10.35
N ASP A 17 8.09 6.23 -10.25
CA ASP A 17 8.01 5.18 -11.26
C ASP A 17 6.54 4.73 -11.42
N PRO A 18 6.05 4.52 -12.65
CA PRO A 18 4.68 4.11 -12.87
C PRO A 18 4.39 2.77 -12.16
N VAL A 19 3.45 2.81 -11.22
CA VAL A 19 3.02 1.64 -10.46
C VAL A 19 2.07 0.80 -11.33
N PRO A 20 2.25 -0.54 -11.40
CA PRO A 20 1.33 -1.41 -12.13
C PRO A 20 -0.12 -1.27 -11.63
N MET A 21 -1.08 -1.39 -12.53
CA MET A 21 -2.50 -1.39 -12.15
C MET A 21 -2.82 -2.59 -11.25
N PRO A 22 -3.59 -2.40 -10.16
CA PRO A 22 -4.02 -3.50 -9.31
C PRO A 22 -4.96 -4.46 -10.05
N PRO A 23 -5.06 -5.71 -9.58
CA PRO A 23 -6.09 -6.62 -10.09
C PRO A 23 -7.48 -6.02 -9.85
N VAL A 24 -8.36 -6.15 -10.84
CA VAL A 24 -9.76 -5.73 -10.71
C VAL A 24 -10.51 -6.81 -9.94
N ALA A 25 -11.26 -6.40 -8.91
CA ALA A 25 -12.12 -7.32 -8.16
C ALA A 25 -13.23 -7.88 -9.06
N ARG A 26 -13.48 -9.19 -8.97
CA ARG A 26 -14.65 -9.80 -9.61
C ARG A 26 -15.92 -9.20 -9.02
N VAL A 27 -16.87 -8.84 -9.87
CA VAL A 27 -18.21 -8.40 -9.47
C VAL A 27 -19.14 -9.60 -9.46
N VAL A 28 -19.65 -9.95 -8.27
CA VAL A 28 -20.65 -11.02 -8.08
C VAL A 28 -21.78 -10.44 -7.21
N PRO A 29 -22.89 -9.98 -7.82
CA PRO A 29 -23.99 -9.40 -7.05
C PRO A 29 -24.61 -10.42 -6.10
N VAL A 30 -24.59 -10.13 -4.81
CA VAL A 30 -25.33 -10.84 -3.77
C VAL A 30 -26.32 -9.85 -3.16
N THR A 31 -27.60 -10.21 -3.19
CA THR A 31 -28.68 -9.34 -2.72
C THR A 31 -29.42 -10.05 -1.59
N GLU A 32 -29.60 -9.34 -0.47
CA GLU A 32 -30.31 -9.86 0.70
C GLU A 32 -31.37 -8.87 1.16
N THR A 33 -32.44 -9.37 1.79
CA THR A 33 -33.45 -8.49 2.40
C THR A 33 -33.23 -8.42 3.91
N LEU A 34 -32.85 -7.23 4.38
CA LEU A 34 -32.53 -6.93 5.78
C LEU A 34 -33.50 -5.88 6.30
N PHE A 35 -34.36 -6.24 7.27
CA PHE A 35 -35.32 -5.34 7.91
C PHE A 35 -36.19 -4.52 6.92
N GLY A 36 -36.60 -5.13 5.80
CA GLY A 36 -37.39 -4.47 4.76
C GLY A 36 -36.59 -3.65 3.76
N THR A 37 -35.25 -3.64 3.85
CA THR A 37 -34.35 -3.06 2.84
C THR A 37 -33.69 -4.16 2.02
N THR A 38 -33.33 -3.89 0.76
CA THR A 38 -32.76 -4.90 -0.13
C THR A 38 -31.41 -4.43 -0.73
N PRO A 39 -30.35 -4.31 0.09
CA PRO A 39 -29.02 -3.95 -0.39
C PRO A 39 -28.41 -5.05 -1.27
N THR A 40 -27.57 -4.65 -2.22
CA THR A 40 -26.76 -5.56 -3.05
C THR A 40 -25.30 -5.31 -2.78
N ASP A 41 -24.58 -6.35 -2.37
CA ASP A 41 -23.13 -6.35 -2.26
C ASP A 41 -22.51 -7.13 -3.42
N ASN A 42 -21.77 -6.42 -4.25
CA ASN A 42 -21.08 -6.98 -5.42
C ASN A 42 -19.80 -7.75 -5.07
N TYR A 43 -19.33 -7.66 -3.82
CA TYR A 43 -18.02 -8.14 -3.40
C TYR A 43 -18.05 -9.01 -2.15
N CYS A 44 -19.21 -9.53 -1.76
CA CYS A 44 -19.39 -10.39 -0.58
C CYS A 44 -18.46 -11.63 -0.60
N TRP A 45 -18.10 -12.14 -1.78
CA TRP A 45 -17.12 -13.21 -1.93
C TRP A 45 -15.75 -12.92 -1.26
N THR A 46 -15.41 -11.64 -1.04
CA THR A 46 -14.17 -11.22 -0.37
C THR A 46 -14.17 -11.53 1.14
N GLU A 47 -15.32 -11.84 1.73
CA GLU A 47 -15.45 -12.23 3.13
C GLU A 47 -15.11 -13.71 3.37
N ASN A 48 -15.02 -14.51 2.30
CA ASN A 48 -14.70 -15.94 2.37
C ASN A 48 -13.22 -16.20 2.02
N ASP A 49 -12.40 -16.50 3.03
CA ASP A 49 -10.97 -16.81 2.86
C ASP A 49 -10.68 -18.10 2.09
N LYS A 50 -11.71 -18.93 1.84
CA LYS A 50 -11.63 -20.15 1.01
C LYS A 50 -12.07 -19.93 -0.43
N ASP A 51 -12.57 -18.74 -0.79
CA ASP A 51 -12.85 -18.44 -2.20
C ASP A 51 -11.56 -18.51 -3.01
N ARG A 52 -11.62 -19.17 -4.18
CA ARG A 52 -10.44 -19.40 -5.04
C ARG A 52 -9.74 -18.11 -5.46
N ASP A 53 -10.48 -17.00 -5.55
CA ASP A 53 -9.98 -15.72 -6.04
C ASP A 53 -9.56 -14.78 -4.90
N TRP A 54 -9.85 -15.13 -3.64
CA TRP A 54 -9.53 -14.31 -2.46
C TRP A 54 -8.03 -14.05 -2.31
N LEU A 55 -7.24 -15.13 -2.19
CA LEU A 55 -5.80 -15.02 -1.99
C LEU A 55 -5.08 -14.43 -3.22
N PRO A 56 -5.38 -14.84 -4.47
CA PRO A 56 -4.82 -14.19 -5.66
C PRO A 56 -5.09 -12.68 -5.71
N TYR A 57 -6.32 -12.25 -5.44
CA TYR A 57 -6.68 -10.83 -5.44
C TYR A 57 -5.88 -10.04 -4.39
N LEU A 58 -5.81 -10.53 -3.14
CA LEU A 58 -5.03 -9.87 -2.08
C LEU A 58 -3.53 -9.82 -2.39
N LYS A 59 -2.95 -10.88 -2.98
CA LYS A 59 -1.54 -10.87 -3.39
C LYS A 59 -1.27 -9.83 -4.46
N GLY A 60 -2.15 -9.72 -5.46
CA GLY A 60 -2.01 -8.70 -6.50
C GLY A 60 -2.13 -7.28 -5.95
N GLN A 61 -3.09 -7.03 -5.06
CA GLN A 61 -3.22 -5.74 -4.37
C GLN A 61 -1.97 -5.41 -3.53
N ASN A 62 -1.46 -6.37 -2.76
CA ASN A 62 -0.25 -6.19 -1.96
C ASN A 62 0.97 -5.92 -2.84
N ALA A 63 1.11 -6.58 -4.00
CA ALA A 63 2.23 -6.34 -4.91
C ALA A 63 2.26 -4.88 -5.40
N VAL A 64 1.10 -4.34 -5.78
CA VAL A 64 0.96 -2.93 -6.19
C VAL A 64 1.26 -1.96 -5.05
N ALA A 65 0.70 -2.22 -3.86
CA ALA A 65 0.99 -1.39 -2.69
C ALA A 65 2.48 -1.38 -2.33
N ARG A 66 3.15 -2.54 -2.40
CA ARG A 66 4.60 -2.65 -2.15
C ARG A 66 5.41 -1.89 -3.19
N ALA A 67 5.05 -1.99 -4.48
CA ALA A 67 5.71 -1.23 -5.54
C ALA A 67 5.56 0.29 -5.32
N ALA A 68 4.35 0.77 -5.01
CA ALA A 68 4.10 2.17 -4.72
C ALA A 68 4.91 2.68 -3.51
N LEU A 69 4.96 1.91 -2.42
CA LEU A 69 5.75 2.26 -1.23
C LEU A 69 7.26 2.23 -1.49
N ALA A 70 7.73 1.31 -2.34
CA ALA A 70 9.14 1.21 -2.70
C ALA A 70 9.60 2.41 -3.55
N ALA A 71 8.71 3.01 -4.34
CA ALA A 71 9.01 4.18 -5.16
C ALA A 71 9.21 5.48 -4.36
N ILE A 72 8.91 5.49 -3.05
CA ILE A 72 9.05 6.69 -2.21
C ILE A 72 10.53 6.97 -1.93
N PRO A 73 11.10 8.11 -2.38
CA PRO A 73 12.48 8.45 -2.09
C PRO A 73 12.73 8.56 -0.58
N GLY A 74 13.81 7.94 -0.11
CA GLY A 74 14.19 7.97 1.31
C GLY A 74 13.43 6.99 2.21
N ARG A 75 12.51 6.18 1.68
CA ARG A 75 11.77 5.16 2.43
C ARG A 75 12.68 4.19 3.17
N ASP A 76 13.75 3.72 2.54
CA ASP A 76 14.67 2.76 3.17
C ASP A 76 15.51 3.40 4.28
N ALA A 77 15.89 4.66 4.13
CA ALA A 77 16.57 5.41 5.18
C ALA A 77 15.66 5.63 6.39
N LEU A 78 14.38 5.93 6.15
CA LEU A 78 13.37 6.04 7.19
C LEU A 78 13.15 4.70 7.90
N LEU A 79 13.03 3.59 7.15
CA LEU A 79 12.89 2.26 7.73
C LEU A 79 14.08 1.92 8.63
N LYS A 80 15.32 2.13 8.14
CA LYS A 80 16.53 1.90 8.92
C LYS A 80 16.55 2.69 10.22
N ARG A 81 16.17 3.97 10.18
CA ARG A 81 16.11 4.82 11.37
C ARG A 81 14.99 4.40 12.32
N GLY A 82 13.82 4.07 11.79
CA GLY A 82 12.69 3.57 12.56
C GLY A 82 13.07 2.31 13.33
N SER A 83 13.62 1.30 12.66
CA SER A 83 14.04 0.05 13.31
C SER A 83 15.12 0.25 14.38
N ALA A 84 16.03 1.21 14.22
CA ALA A 84 17.06 1.51 15.21
C ALA A 84 16.50 2.24 16.45
N LEU A 85 15.37 2.93 16.32
CA LEU A 85 14.74 3.72 17.40
C LEU A 85 13.56 2.99 18.05
N SER A 86 12.90 2.11 17.31
CA SER A 86 11.91 1.18 17.82
C SER A 86 12.65 0.16 18.70
N GLY A 87 12.15 -0.07 19.91
CA GLY A 87 12.72 -1.03 20.88
C GLY A 87 12.84 -2.49 20.38
N ASP A 88 12.41 -2.78 19.15
CA ASP A 88 12.66 -4.03 18.43
C ASP A 88 14.15 -4.36 18.27
N ALA A 89 15.04 -3.37 18.36
CA ALA A 89 16.48 -3.60 18.37
C ALA A 89 16.99 -4.37 19.61
N ALA A 90 16.17 -4.51 20.67
CA ALA A 90 16.54 -5.21 21.91
C ALA A 90 16.11 -6.69 21.96
N ALA A 91 15.45 -7.21 20.91
CA ALA A 91 14.84 -8.55 20.91
C ALA A 91 15.59 -9.60 20.06
N THR A 92 16.85 -9.36 19.69
CA THR A 92 17.76 -10.37 19.10
C THR A 92 18.89 -10.72 20.04
#